data_AF-A0A0G0EUE8-F1
#
_entry.id   AF-A0A0G0EUE8-F1
#
_cell.length_a   1.000
_cell.length_b   1.000
_cell.length_c   1.000
_cell.angle_alpha   90.00
_cell.angle_beta   90.00
_cell.angle_gamma   90.00
#
_symmetry.space_group_name_H-M   'P 1'
#
loop_
_entity.id
_entity.type
_entity.pdbx_description
1 polymer ?
#
loop_
_entity_poly.entity_id
_entity_poly.type
_entity_poly.pdbx_seq_one_letter_code
_entity_poly.pdbx_strand_id
1 'polypeptide(L)'
;MLNAIPIVGWLLDLIFKTSLALPFWLMWTKFGLGGKYFYFLPQIYHEPSFLNCLGLFIAVPILYRIFIPTLVSVSQTNKNNTGDKDK
;
A
#
# COMPACT_ATOMS: atom_id res chain seq x y z
N MET A 1 -16.04 -3.13 21.58
CA MET A 1 -15.14 -2.02 21.17
C MET A 1 -13.96 -2.57 20.35
N LEU A 2 -14.22 -3.22 19.20
CA LEU A 2 -13.20 -4.02 18.50
C LEU A 2 -12.98 -3.68 17.00
N ASN A 3 -13.68 -2.69 16.43
CA ASN A 3 -13.69 -2.51 14.96
C ASN A 3 -13.16 -1.16 14.44
N ALA A 4 -12.73 -0.23 15.31
CA ALA A 4 -12.25 1.09 14.86
C ALA A 4 -10.78 1.07 14.38
N ILE A 5 -9.97 0.16 14.92
CA ILE A 5 -8.53 0.02 14.59
C ILE A 5 -8.29 -0.18 13.09
N PRO A 6 -8.99 -1.08 12.37
CA PRO A 6 -8.79 -1.23 10.93
C PRO A 6 -9.18 0.04 10.15
N ILE A 7 -10.23 0.75 10.58
CA ILE A 7 -10.71 1.96 9.89
C ILE A 7 -9.69 3.10 10.00
N VAL A 8 -9.14 3.31 11.20
CA VAL A 8 -8.11 4.33 11.44
C VAL A 8 -6.82 3.99 10.68
N GLY A 9 -6.44 2.72 10.63
CA GLY A 9 -5.28 2.26 9.86
C GLY A 9 -5.41 2.56 8.36
N TRP A 10 -6.57 2.30 7.77
CA TRP A 10 -6.84 2.62 6.36
C TRP A 10 -6.83 4.12 6.07
N LEU A 11 -7.39 4.93 6.98
CA LEU A 11 -7.41 6.38 6.81
C LEU A 11 -6.00 6.98 6.89
N LEU A 12 -5.19 6.54 7.86
CA LEU A 12 -3.78 6.94 7.94
C LEU A 12 -3.02 6.55 6.67
N ASP A 13 -3.18 5.30 6.22
CA ASP A 13 -2.50 4.78 5.03
C ASP A 13 -2.87 5.58 3.77
N LEU A 14 -4.15 5.96 3.63
CA LEU A 14 -4.61 6.82 2.53
C LEU A 14 -3.98 8.22 2.59
N ILE A 15 -3.88 8.82 3.77
CA ILE A 15 -3.24 10.14 3.95
C ILE A 15 -1.75 10.07 3.57
N PHE A 16 -1.02 9.06 4.05
CA PHE A 16 0.39 8.88 3.72
C PHE A 16 0.60 8.68 2.21
N LYS A 17 -0.20 7.82 1.58
CA LYS A 17 -0.14 7.60 0.12
C LYS A 17 -0.48 8.87 -0.66
N THR A 18 -1.47 9.63 -0.22
CA THR A 18 -1.83 10.92 -0.82
C THR A 18 -0.68 11.91 -0.70
N SER A 19 -0.06 12.00 0.49
CA SER A 19 1.08 12.88 0.74
C SER A 19 2.32 12.51 -0.07
N LEU A 20 2.50 11.24 -0.44
CA LEU A 20 3.59 10.77 -1.33
C LEU A 20 3.23 10.93 -2.82
N ALA A 21 1.98 10.69 -3.19
CA ALA A 21 1.50 10.81 -4.56
C ALA A 21 1.54 12.26 -5.06
N LEU A 22 1.34 13.24 -4.17
CA LEU A 22 1.28 14.66 -4.50
C LEU A 22 2.64 15.24 -4.97
N PRO A 23 3.76 15.08 -4.24
CA PRO A 23 5.07 15.50 -4.74
C PRO A 23 5.50 14.69 -5.96
N PHE A 24 5.18 13.38 -6.02
CA PHE A 24 5.44 12.57 -7.22
C PHE A 24 4.71 13.12 -8.45
N TRP A 25 3.40 13.38 -8.34
CA TRP A 25 2.60 13.90 -9.44
C TRP A 25 3.10 15.27 -9.91
N LEU A 26 3.46 16.14 -8.97
CA LEU A 26 3.99 17.46 -9.28
C LEU A 26 5.36 17.35 -9.98
N MET A 27 6.23 16.44 -9.53
CA MET A 27 7.53 16.20 -10.16
C MET A 27 7.39 15.54 -11.55
N TRP A 28 6.44 14.63 -11.71
CA TRP A 28 6.20 13.96 -12.99
C TRP A 28 5.58 14.89 -14.03
N THR A 29 4.52 15.61 -13.64
CA THR A 29 3.67 16.40 -14.55
C THR A 29 4.17 17.84 -14.69
N LYS A 30 4.50 18.52 -13.58
CA LYS A 30 4.90 19.94 -13.62
C LYS A 30 6.39 20.15 -13.88
N PHE A 31 7.27 19.27 -13.38
CA PHE A 31 8.70 19.32 -13.72
C PHE A 31 9.03 18.58 -15.03
N GLY A 32 8.03 17.96 -15.68
CA GLY A 32 8.19 17.37 -17.01
C GLY A 32 9.08 16.13 -17.06
N LEU A 33 9.27 15.43 -15.94
CA LEU A 33 10.04 14.18 -15.90
C LEU A 33 9.46 13.12 -16.84
N GLY A 34 8.13 13.02 -16.91
CA GLY A 34 7.44 12.12 -17.84
C GLY A 34 7.81 12.43 -19.29
N GLY A 35 7.60 13.67 -19.74
CA GLY A 35 7.93 14.05 -21.12
C GLY A 35 9.43 13.99 -21.46
N LYS A 36 10.31 14.27 -20.48
CA LYS A 36 11.76 14.34 -20.71
C LYS A 36 12.44 12.99 -20.78
N TYR A 37 12.04 12.04 -19.94
CA TYR A 37 12.69 10.72 -19.84
C TYR A 37 11.86 9.57 -20.42
N PHE A 38 10.54 9.74 -20.54
CA PHE A 38 9.63 8.70 -21.00
C PHE A 38 9.06 8.99 -22.39
N TYR A 39 9.88 9.54 -23.30
CA TYR A 39 9.49 9.88 -24.68
C TYR A 39 8.97 8.69 -25.52
N PHE A 40 9.20 7.46 -25.08
CA PHE A 40 8.71 6.25 -25.73
C PHE A 40 7.24 5.94 -25.39
N LEU A 41 6.66 6.59 -24.39
CA LEU A 41 5.26 6.39 -24.02
C LEU A 41 4.31 7.27 -24.85
N PRO A 42 3.07 6.82 -25.05
CA PRO A 42 2.00 7.67 -25.56
C PRO A 42 1.83 8.92 -24.69
N GLN A 43 1.53 10.05 -25.34
CA GLN A 43 1.40 11.36 -24.70
C GLN A 43 0.38 11.39 -23.54
N ILE A 44 -0.60 10.48 -23.56
CA ILE A 44 -1.60 10.28 -22.50
C ILE A 44 -0.96 9.92 -21.15
N TYR A 45 0.21 9.27 -21.15
CA TYR A 45 0.94 8.87 -19.94
C TYR A 45 1.97 9.90 -19.47
N HIS A 46 2.20 10.98 -20.25
CA HIS A 46 3.12 12.04 -19.86
C HIS A 46 2.49 12.98 -18.82
N GLU A 47 1.18 13.18 -18.89
CA GLU A 47 0.43 14.05 -18.00
C GLU A 47 -0.72 13.30 -17.30
N PRO A 48 -0.41 12.29 -16.47
CA PRO A 48 -1.45 11.56 -15.75
C PRO A 48 -2.16 12.49 -14.76
N SER A 49 -3.48 12.37 -14.65
CA SER A 49 -4.24 13.06 -13.61
C SER A 49 -3.78 12.58 -12.22
N PHE A 50 -3.85 13.47 -11.22
CA PHE A 50 -3.45 13.18 -9.84
C PHE A 50 -4.10 11.90 -9.29
N LEU A 51 -5.38 11.69 -9.57
CA LEU A 51 -6.12 10.50 -9.12
C LEU A 51 -5.58 9.19 -9.70
N ASN A 52 -5.05 9.21 -10.93
CA ASN A 52 -4.42 8.03 -11.52
C ASN A 52 -3.10 7.71 -10.80
N CYS A 53 -2.30 8.72 -10.46
CA CYS A 53 -1.09 8.54 -9.66
C CYS A 53 -1.44 8.01 -8.26
N LEU A 54 -2.41 8.60 -7.58
CA LEU A 54 -2.88 8.15 -6.26
C LEU A 54 -3.38 6.70 -6.31
N GLY A 55 -4.21 6.38 -7.31
CA GLY A 55 -4.69 5.03 -7.56
C GLY A 55 -3.54 4.04 -7.75
N LEU A 56 -2.47 4.44 -8.42
CA LEU A 56 -1.28 3.60 -8.62
C LEU A 56 -0.52 3.34 -7.31
N PHE A 57 -0.34 4.36 -6.46
CA PHE A 57 0.25 4.21 -5.13
C PHE A 57 -0.59 3.36 -4.15
N ILE A 58 -1.90 3.29 -4.37
CA ILE A 58 -2.80 2.41 -3.62
C ILE A 58 -2.78 0.99 -4.19
N ALA A 59 -2.88 0.84 -5.52
CA ALA A 59 -3.01 -0.45 -6.20
C ALA A 59 -1.74 -1.29 -6.16
N VAL A 60 -0.56 -0.70 -6.37
CA VAL A 60 0.72 -1.43 -6.38
C VAL A 60 0.96 -2.27 -5.13
N PRO A 61 0.82 -1.75 -3.89
CA PRO A 61 1.02 -2.55 -2.69
C PRO A 61 -0.08 -3.59 -2.45
N ILE A 62 -1.32 -3.35 -2.90
CA ILE A 62 -2.38 -4.37 -2.88
C ILE A 62 -2.00 -5.52 -3.80
N LEU A 63 -1.58 -5.20 -5.03
CA LEU A 63 -1.13 -6.17 -6.00
C LEU A 63 0.09 -6.94 -5.49
N TYR A 64 1.08 -6.26 -4.92
CA TYR A 64 2.26 -6.85 -4.30
C TYR A 64 1.89 -7.86 -3.20
N ARG A 65 0.92 -7.54 -2.33
CA ARG A 65 0.44 -8.48 -1.29
C ARG A 65 -0.29 -9.70 -1.86
N ILE A 66 -0.97 -9.55 -3.00
CA ILE A 66 -1.66 -10.67 -3.65
C ILE A 66 -0.64 -11.61 -4.31
N PHE A 67 0.35 -11.06 -5.03
CA PHE A 67 1.34 -11.86 -5.75
C PHE A 67 2.43 -12.44 -4.85
N ILE A 68 2.77 -11.77 -3.75
CA ILE A 68 3.74 -12.26 -2.78
C ILE A 68 2.97 -12.65 -1.53
N PRO A 69 2.50 -13.91 -1.46
CA PRO A 69 1.88 -14.40 -0.24
C PRO A 69 2.92 -14.32 0.87
N THR A 70 2.69 -13.43 1.84
CA THR A 70 3.50 -13.34 3.03
C THR A 70 3.39 -14.69 3.75
N LEU A 71 4.46 -15.49 3.72
CA LEU A 71 4.59 -16.72 4.49
C LEU A 71 4.70 -16.36 5.98
N VAL A 72 3.62 -15.88 6.57
CA VAL A 72 3.52 -15.71 8.02
C VAL A 72 3.26 -17.11 8.58
N SER A 73 4.34 -17.85 8.83
CA SER A 73 4.31 -19.07 9.62
C SER A 73 3.87 -18.68 11.03
N VAL A 74 2.58 -18.86 11.32
CA VAL A 74 2.07 -18.80 12.68
C VAL A 74 2.60 -20.05 13.38
N SER A 75 3.76 -19.91 14.03
CA SER A 75 4.26 -20.95 14.92
C SER A 75 3.32 -21.02 16.13
N GLN A 76 2.30 -21.88 16.02
CA GLN A 76 1.44 -22.20 17.15
C GLN A 76 2.29 -22.97 18.16
N THR A 77 2.89 -22.24 19.10
CA THR A 77 3.39 -22.85 20.34
C THR A 77 2.17 -23.34 21.11
N ASN A 78 1.75 -24.57 20.79
CA ASN A 78 0.79 -25.34 21.58
C ASN A 78 1.41 -25.60 22.95
N LYS A 79 1.10 -24.73 23.92
CA LYS A 79 1.23 -25.07 25.34
C LYS A 79 0.08 -26.02 25.70
N ASN A 80 0.20 -27.28 25.30
CA ASN A 80 -0.67 -28.35 25.77
C ASN A 80 -0.11 -28.93 27.07
N ASN A 81 -0.80 -28.60 28.15
CA ASN A 81 -1.13 -29.44 29.31
C ASN A 81 -0.03 -30.26 29.98
N THR A 82 0.36 -29.76 31.15
CA THR A 82 0.35 -30.57 32.38
C THR A 82 -0.64 -29.82 33.29
N GLY A 83 -1.90 -30.19 33.46
CA GLY A 83 -2.39 -31.51 33.81
C GLY A 83 -2.14 -31.74 35.30
N ASP A 84 -3.22 -31.92 36.08
CA ASP A 84 -3.25 -32.60 37.39
C ASP A 84 -2.69 -31.77 38.59
N LYS A 85 -3.33 -31.61 39.75
CA LYS A 85 -4.45 -32.31 40.42
C LYS A 85 -5.02 -31.44 41.56
N ASP A 86 -6.30 -31.67 41.85
CA ASP A 86 -6.93 -31.69 43.19
C ASP A 86 -6.90 -30.42 44.05
N LYS A 87 -8.06 -29.77 44.23
CA LYS A 87 -9.01 -29.89 45.37
C LYS A 87 -8.77 -28.84 46.45
#